data_AF-A0A0B6ZP17-F1
#
_entry.id   AF-A0A0B6ZP17-F1
#
_cell.length_a   1.000
_cell.length_b   1.000
_cell.length_c   1.000
_cell.angle_alpha   90.00
_cell.angle_beta   90.00
_cell.angle_gamma   90.00
#
_symmetry.space_group_name_H-M   'P 1'
#
loop_
_entity.id
_entity.type
_entity.pdbx_description
1 polymer ?
#
loop_
_entity_poly.entity_id
_entity_poly.type
_entity_poly.pdbx_seq_one_letter_code
_entity_poly.pdbx_strand_id
1 'polypeptide(L)'
;EDMPSADKTAEILNPVLSPFRMHIRNCLEATCFLDKVRYISRAIEDLNKDISKLIGNDFQAACDDIISMLILALCNISEDMFVSLYVNLRLLMDVLPSFLSGSLWDYNLVSLCASYDFLFTMRFCEHVGKLDSEHIRCSKERVFLDRTFIKT
;
A
#
# COMPACT_ATOMS: atom_id res chain seq x y z
N GLU A 1 6.58 25.50 -17.63
CA GLU A 1 5.73 25.22 -16.46
C GLU A 1 6.63 24.69 -15.37
N ASP A 2 6.78 25.45 -14.29
CA ASP A 2 7.63 25.05 -13.16
C ASP A 2 7.01 23.83 -12.48
N MET A 3 7.74 22.71 -12.45
CA MET A 3 7.32 21.57 -11.65
C MET A 3 7.20 22.00 -10.18
N PRO A 4 6.10 21.66 -9.48
CA PRO A 4 6.01 21.89 -8.05
C PRO A 4 7.18 21.18 -7.34
N SER A 5 7.90 21.91 -6.49
CA SER A 5 8.98 21.35 -5.68
C SER A 5 8.45 20.17 -4.87
N ALA A 6 9.21 19.07 -4.79
CA ALA A 6 8.82 17.83 -4.10
C ALA A 6 8.31 18.08 -2.67
N ASP A 7 8.82 19.12 -2.00
CA ASP A 7 8.38 19.58 -0.68
C ASP A 7 6.91 19.99 -0.62
N LYS A 8 6.38 20.67 -1.65
CA LYS A 8 4.96 21.12 -1.66
C LYS A 8 3.99 19.97 -1.84
N THR A 9 4.37 18.98 -2.65
CA THR A 9 3.56 17.78 -2.88
C THR A 9 3.50 16.91 -1.62
N ALA A 10 4.62 16.80 -0.89
CA ALA A 10 4.68 16.11 0.40
C ALA A 10 3.82 16.78 1.48
N GLU A 11 3.80 18.11 1.55
CA GLU A 11 2.95 18.87 2.48
C GLU A 11 1.46 18.66 2.26
N ILE A 12 1.01 18.53 1.00
CA ILE A 12 -0.39 18.33 0.64
C ILE A 12 -0.85 16.87 0.87
N LEU A 13 0.02 15.89 0.60
CA LEU A 13 -0.31 14.47 0.73
C LEU A 13 -0.21 13.97 2.18
N ASN A 14 0.62 14.58 3.02
CA ASN A 14 0.83 14.10 4.39
C ASN A 14 -0.45 14.03 5.25
N PRO A 15 -1.36 15.03 5.23
CA PRO A 15 -2.64 14.95 5.95
C PRO A 15 -3.51 13.76 5.53
N VAL A 16 -3.45 13.37 4.26
CA VAL A 16 -4.25 12.28 3.67
C VAL A 16 -3.63 10.92 3.96
N LEU A 17 -2.30 10.84 3.92
CA LEU A 17 -1.55 9.60 4.08
C LEU A 17 -1.22 9.26 5.54
N SER A 18 -1.30 10.22 6.45
CA SER A 18 -1.03 10.00 7.88
C SER A 18 -2.06 9.06 8.54
N PRO A 19 -3.39 9.25 8.34
CA PRO A 19 -4.39 8.30 8.84
C PRO A 19 -4.20 6.89 8.30
N PHE A 20 -3.89 6.76 6.99
CA PHE A 20 -3.57 5.48 6.37
C PHE A 20 -2.40 4.80 7.09
N ARG A 21 -1.27 5.51 7.26
CA ARG A 21 -0.09 4.99 7.98
C ARG A 21 -0.40 4.55 9.40
N MET A 22 -1.23 5.31 10.12
CA MET A 22 -1.66 4.96 11.48
C MET A 22 -2.45 3.64 11.49
N HIS A 23 -3.43 3.47 10.61
CA HIS A 23 -4.22 2.23 10.54
C HIS A 23 -3.37 1.03 10.13
N ILE A 24 -2.43 1.21 9.20
CA ILE A 24 -1.48 0.14 8.84
C ILE A 24 -0.63 -0.26 10.04
N ARG A 25 -0.12 0.69 10.84
CA ARG A 25 0.63 0.37 12.06
C ARG A 25 -0.21 -0.46 13.03
N ASN A 26 -1.45 -0.05 13.28
CA ASN A 26 -2.37 -0.80 14.15
C ASN A 26 -2.65 -2.22 13.60
N CYS A 27 -2.74 -2.37 12.27
CA CYS A 27 -2.86 -3.69 11.65
C CYS A 27 -1.63 -4.57 11.91
N LEU A 28 -0.42 -4.01 11.83
CA LEU A 28 0.81 -4.77 12.06
C LEU A 28 0.96 -5.18 13.53
N GLU A 29 0.52 -4.34 14.46
CA GLU A 29 0.54 -4.61 15.91
C GLU A 29 -0.58 -5.57 16.36
N ALA A 30 -1.68 -5.66 15.61
CA ALA A 30 -2.79 -6.55 15.94
C ALA A 30 -2.41 -8.03 15.84
N THR A 31 -2.92 -8.87 16.73
CA THR A 31 -2.74 -10.33 16.71
C THR A 31 -3.97 -11.07 16.16
N CYS A 32 -5.14 -10.46 16.25
CA CYS A 32 -6.40 -11.05 15.79
C CYS A 32 -6.62 -10.81 14.29
N PHE A 33 -7.01 -11.86 13.57
CA PHE A 33 -7.34 -11.81 12.13
C PHE A 33 -8.36 -10.70 11.81
N LEU A 34 -9.51 -10.68 12.52
CA LEU A 34 -10.59 -9.74 12.22
C LEU A 34 -10.19 -8.30 12.52
N ASP A 35 -9.32 -8.06 13.49
CA ASP A 35 -8.83 -6.72 13.77
C ASP A 35 -7.88 -6.24 12.68
N LYS A 36 -7.01 -7.11 12.15
CA LYS A 36 -6.18 -6.79 10.98
C LYS A 36 -7.02 -6.39 9.77
N VAL A 37 -8.03 -7.20 9.42
CA VAL A 37 -8.92 -6.89 8.28
C VAL A 37 -9.71 -5.60 8.55
N ARG A 38 -10.12 -5.35 9.79
CA ARG A 38 -10.80 -4.11 10.19
C ARG A 38 -9.88 -2.89 10.01
N TYR A 39 -8.63 -2.96 10.45
CA TYR A 39 -7.69 -1.84 10.31
C TYR A 39 -7.35 -1.57 8.85
N ILE A 40 -7.15 -2.61 8.02
CA ILE A 40 -6.97 -2.44 6.57
C ILE A 40 -8.21 -1.78 5.96
N SER A 41 -9.42 -2.27 6.27
CA SER A 41 -10.65 -1.69 5.74
C SER A 41 -10.80 -0.22 6.13
N ARG A 42 -10.51 0.14 7.39
CA ARG A 42 -10.53 1.54 7.84
C ARG A 42 -9.50 2.40 7.11
N ALA A 43 -8.29 1.87 6.88
CA ALA A 43 -7.26 2.58 6.12
C ALA A 43 -7.75 2.98 4.73
N ILE A 44 -8.42 2.05 4.03
CA ILE A 44 -8.93 2.25 2.67
C ILE A 44 -10.17 3.14 2.67
N GLU A 45 -11.10 2.95 3.60
CA GLU A 45 -12.31 3.79 3.71
C GLU A 45 -11.98 5.24 4.05
N ASP A 46 -11.04 5.49 4.98
CA ASP A 46 -10.64 6.84 5.33
C ASP A 46 -9.85 7.49 4.18
N LEU A 47 -9.00 6.72 3.49
CA LEU A 47 -8.34 7.19 2.27
C LEU A 47 -9.36 7.61 1.21
N ASN A 48 -10.41 6.81 0.99
CA ASN A 48 -11.51 7.15 0.08
C ASN A 48 -12.20 8.47 0.46
N LYS A 49 -12.55 8.65 1.74
CA LYS A 49 -13.18 9.87 2.23
C LYS A 49 -12.28 11.09 2.03
N ASP A 50 -10.98 10.95 2.24
CA ASP A 50 -10.04 12.07 2.11
C ASP A 50 -9.78 12.43 0.64
N ILE A 51 -9.82 11.46 -0.28
CA ILE A 51 -9.83 11.71 -1.73
C ILE A 51 -11.07 12.50 -2.14
N SER A 52 -12.26 12.07 -1.69
CA SER A 52 -13.50 12.80 -1.98
C SER A 52 -13.42 14.25 -1.49
N LYS A 53 -12.86 14.51 -0.31
CA LYS A 53 -12.68 15.89 0.17
C LYS A 53 -11.68 16.71 -0.65
N LEU A 54 -10.61 16.08 -1.14
CA LEU A 54 -9.57 16.75 -1.95
C LEU A 54 -10.09 17.18 -3.32
N ILE A 55 -10.88 16.33 -3.98
CA ILE A 55 -11.38 16.56 -5.33
C ILE A 55 -12.66 17.42 -5.30
N GLY A 56 -13.51 17.23 -4.28
CA GLY A 56 -14.73 18.00 -4.04
C GLY A 56 -15.82 17.14 -3.40
N ASN A 57 -16.63 17.71 -2.51
CA ASN A 57 -17.60 16.94 -1.70
C ASN A 57 -18.64 16.15 -2.51
N ASP A 58 -18.88 16.50 -3.78
CA ASP A 58 -19.78 15.79 -4.69
C ASP A 58 -19.09 14.69 -5.51
N PHE A 59 -17.78 14.51 -5.33
CA PHE A 59 -16.99 13.49 -6.01
C PHE A 59 -17.03 12.17 -5.24
N GLN A 60 -17.51 11.12 -5.92
CA GLN A 60 -17.42 9.75 -5.44
C GLN A 60 -16.30 9.03 -6.20
N ALA A 61 -15.26 8.62 -5.50
CA ALA A 61 -14.13 7.94 -6.12
C ALA A 61 -14.56 6.62 -6.77
N ALA A 62 -14.14 6.42 -8.01
CA ALA A 62 -14.27 5.15 -8.69
C ALA A 62 -13.22 4.14 -8.17
N CYS A 63 -13.37 2.87 -8.56
CA CYS A 63 -12.41 1.82 -8.20
C CYS A 63 -10.98 2.18 -8.63
N ASP A 64 -10.81 2.72 -9.85
CA ASP A 64 -9.50 3.09 -10.40
C ASP A 64 -8.83 4.23 -9.60
N ASP A 65 -9.62 5.16 -9.07
CA ASP A 65 -9.12 6.25 -8.20
C ASP A 65 -8.57 5.67 -6.89
N ILE A 66 -9.28 4.69 -6.32
CA ILE A 66 -8.88 4.03 -5.08
C ILE A 66 -7.61 3.22 -5.27
N ILE A 67 -7.51 2.43 -6.34
CA ILE A 67 -6.31 1.65 -6.63
C ILE A 67 -5.11 2.59 -6.83
N SER A 68 -5.28 3.67 -7.59
CA SER A 68 -4.22 4.68 -7.81
C SER A 68 -3.75 5.32 -6.51
N MET A 69 -4.68 5.63 -5.62
CA MET A 69 -4.36 6.24 -4.32
C MET A 69 -3.76 5.24 -3.33
N LEU A 70 -4.14 3.96 -3.38
CA LEU A 70 -3.49 2.91 -2.62
C LEU A 70 -2.05 2.70 -3.08
N ILE A 71 -1.79 2.71 -4.39
CA ILE A 71 -0.43 2.66 -4.94
C ILE A 71 0.39 3.83 -4.39
N LEU A 72 -0.14 5.06 -4.45
CA LEU A 72 0.54 6.24 -3.89
C LEU A 72 0.77 6.11 -2.38
N ALA A 73 -0.21 5.62 -1.63
CA ALA A 73 -0.10 5.43 -0.19
C ALA A 73 0.98 4.41 0.15
N LEU A 74 1.04 3.29 -0.57
CA LEU A 74 2.05 2.24 -0.43
C LEU A 74 3.46 2.74 -0.80
N CYS A 75 3.61 3.61 -1.79
CA CYS A 75 4.90 4.24 -2.10
C CYS A 75 5.40 5.20 -1.00
N ASN A 76 4.53 5.63 -0.08
CA ASN A 76 4.83 6.63 0.95
C ASN A 76 4.85 6.07 2.39
N ILE A 77 4.80 4.74 2.55
CA ILE A 77 5.07 4.08 3.83
C ILE A 77 6.53 3.61 3.90
N SER A 78 7.03 3.34 5.11
CA SER A 78 8.38 2.80 5.24
C SER A 78 8.48 1.40 4.64
N GLU A 79 9.66 1.04 4.15
CA GLU A 79 9.93 -0.28 3.55
C GLU A 79 9.55 -1.43 4.50
N ASP A 80 9.87 -1.31 5.78
CA ASP A 80 9.51 -2.28 6.82
C ASP A 80 7.98 -2.46 6.95
N MET A 81 7.23 -1.35 6.93
CA MET A 81 5.77 -1.39 6.97
C MET A 81 5.20 -1.97 5.67
N PHE A 82 5.80 -1.65 4.52
CA PHE A 82 5.39 -2.17 3.22
C PHE A 82 5.54 -3.70 3.16
N VAL A 83 6.73 -4.22 3.47
CA VAL A 83 6.98 -5.67 3.46
C VAL A 83 6.09 -6.38 4.49
N SER A 84 5.99 -5.84 5.71
CA SER A 84 5.17 -6.43 6.76
C SER A 84 3.69 -6.45 6.41
N LEU A 85 3.17 -5.39 5.79
CA LEU A 85 1.79 -5.31 5.34
C LEU A 85 1.53 -6.32 4.21
N TYR A 86 2.44 -6.45 3.24
CA TYR A 86 2.32 -7.43 2.17
C TYR A 86 2.23 -8.87 2.72
N VAL A 87 3.11 -9.24 3.64
CA VAL A 87 3.10 -10.58 4.25
C VAL A 87 1.79 -10.82 5.00
N ASN A 88 1.33 -9.86 5.80
CA ASN A 88 0.05 -9.96 6.49
C ASN A 88 -1.11 -10.09 5.49
N LEU A 89 -1.14 -9.29 4.44
CA LEU A 89 -2.18 -9.31 3.41
C LEU A 89 -2.25 -10.68 2.73
N ARG A 90 -1.11 -11.27 2.36
CA ARG A 90 -1.07 -12.63 1.78
C ARG A 90 -1.67 -13.67 2.73
N LEU A 91 -1.26 -13.64 4.00
CA LEU A 91 -1.83 -14.53 5.02
C LEU A 91 -3.34 -14.33 5.18
N LEU A 92 -3.80 -13.08 5.19
CA LEU A 92 -5.21 -12.75 5.34
C LEU A 92 -6.04 -13.28 4.17
N MET A 93 -5.56 -13.14 2.93
CA MET A 93 -6.21 -13.66 1.74
C MET A 93 -6.29 -15.19 1.74
N ASP A 94 -5.23 -15.87 2.18
CA ASP A 94 -5.17 -17.33 2.21
C ASP A 94 -6.13 -17.94 3.26
N VAL A 95 -6.40 -17.23 4.35
CA VAL A 95 -7.25 -17.70 5.45
C VAL A 95 -8.59 -16.96 5.56
N LEU A 96 -8.96 -16.18 4.54
CA LEU A 96 -10.20 -15.41 4.53
C LEU A 96 -11.41 -16.36 4.65
N PRO A 97 -12.23 -16.24 5.71
CA PRO A 97 -13.40 -17.08 5.86
C PRO A 97 -14.40 -16.87 4.72
N SER A 98 -14.98 -17.96 4.21
CA SER A 98 -15.91 -17.92 3.07
C SER A 98 -17.14 -17.03 3.30
N PHE A 99 -17.60 -16.87 4.54
CA PHE A 99 -18.72 -15.99 4.88
C PHE A 99 -18.40 -14.49 4.72
N LEU A 100 -17.13 -14.11 4.61
CA LEU A 100 -16.69 -12.75 4.28
C LEU A 100 -16.51 -12.54 2.77
N SER A 101 -16.59 -13.60 1.96
CA SER A 101 -16.44 -13.47 0.50
C SER A 101 -17.56 -12.63 -0.10
N GLY A 102 -17.21 -11.75 -1.04
CA GLY A 102 -18.12 -10.79 -1.66
C GLY A 102 -18.53 -9.63 -0.74
N SER A 103 -18.00 -9.56 0.48
CA SER A 103 -18.22 -8.41 1.35
C SER A 103 -17.29 -7.24 1.00
N LEU A 104 -17.55 -6.07 1.60
CA LEU A 104 -16.65 -4.92 1.51
C LEU A 104 -15.23 -5.23 2.03
N TRP A 105 -15.11 -6.19 2.96
CA TRP A 105 -13.84 -6.59 3.56
C TRP A 105 -13.00 -7.33 2.52
N ASP A 106 -13.63 -8.22 1.76
CA ASP A 106 -13.03 -8.94 0.63
C ASP A 106 -12.60 -7.96 -0.46
N TYR A 107 -13.49 -7.04 -0.86
CA TYR A 107 -13.17 -5.97 -1.83
C TYR A 107 -11.94 -5.15 -1.42
N ASN A 108 -11.86 -4.74 -0.16
CA ASN A 108 -10.75 -3.96 0.38
C ASN A 108 -9.42 -4.72 0.32
N LEU A 109 -9.41 -6.00 0.71
CA LEU A 109 -8.22 -6.84 0.63
C LEU A 109 -7.78 -7.08 -0.82
N VAL A 110 -8.73 -7.39 -1.72
CA VAL A 110 -8.46 -7.57 -3.15
C VAL A 110 -7.91 -6.29 -3.79
N SER A 111 -8.47 -5.13 -3.45
CA SER A 111 -8.00 -3.83 -3.96
C SER A 111 -6.56 -3.56 -3.52
N LEU A 112 -6.24 -3.83 -2.26
CA LEU A 112 -4.87 -3.70 -1.75
C LEU A 112 -3.91 -4.70 -2.42
N CYS A 113 -4.35 -5.94 -2.65
CA CYS A 113 -3.57 -6.93 -3.40
C CYS A 113 -3.26 -6.45 -4.82
N ALA A 114 -4.26 -5.93 -5.53
CA ALA A 114 -4.08 -5.41 -6.88
C ALA A 114 -3.07 -4.26 -6.92
N SER A 115 -3.08 -3.37 -5.91
CA SER A 115 -2.08 -2.30 -5.79
C SER A 115 -0.66 -2.84 -5.59
N TYR A 116 -0.47 -3.88 -4.78
CA TYR A 116 0.83 -4.56 -4.64
C TYR A 116 1.26 -5.23 -5.95
N ASP A 117 0.35 -5.96 -6.60
CA ASP A 117 0.64 -6.66 -7.85
C ASP A 117 1.07 -5.69 -8.95
N PHE A 118 0.45 -4.50 -9.02
CA PHE A 118 0.88 -3.42 -9.90
C PHE A 118 2.31 -2.97 -9.60
N LEU A 119 2.63 -2.69 -8.33
CA LEU A 119 3.97 -2.24 -7.91
C LEU A 119 5.06 -3.28 -8.20
N PHE A 120 4.76 -4.56 -8.01
CA PHE A 120 5.70 -5.64 -8.36
C PHE A 120 5.84 -5.83 -9.86
N THR A 121 4.73 -5.76 -10.62
CA THR A 121 4.75 -5.92 -12.09
C THR A 121 5.52 -4.81 -12.77
N MET A 122 5.35 -3.56 -12.31
CA MET A 122 6.10 -2.40 -12.82
C MET A 122 7.58 -2.43 -12.40
N ARG A 123 8.03 -3.44 -11.64
CA ARG A 123 9.37 -3.53 -11.08
C ARG A 123 9.75 -2.23 -10.37
N PHE A 124 8.84 -1.68 -9.57
CA PHE A 124 9.09 -0.41 -8.87
C PHE A 124 10.36 -0.49 -8.02
N CYS A 125 10.62 -1.64 -7.40
CA CYS A 125 11.86 -1.91 -6.66
C CYS A 125 13.14 -1.82 -7.53
N GLU A 126 13.08 -2.10 -8.84
CA GLU A 126 14.21 -1.93 -9.77
C GLU A 126 14.44 -0.45 -10.16
N HIS A 127 13.44 0.42 -9.96
CA HIS A 127 13.52 1.85 -10.25
C HIS A 127 14.04 2.67 -9.05
N VAL A 128 13.76 2.23 -7.82
CA VAL A 128 14.31 2.85 -6.60
C VAL A 128 15.85 2.70 -6.53
N GLY A 129 16.38 1.55 -6.93
CA GLY A 129 17.83 1.32 -7.00
C GLY A 129 18.58 2.21 -8.01
N LYS A 130 17.89 2.82 -8.99
CA LYS A 130 18.51 3.72 -9.97
C LYS A 130 18.61 5.17 -9.50
N LEU A 131 17.76 5.61 -8.57
CA LEU A 131 17.85 6.94 -7.95
C LEU A 131 19.00 7.04 -6.94
N ASP A 132 19.36 5.93 -6.29
CA ASP A 132 20.51 5.86 -5.37
C ASP A 132 21.84 5.47 -6.04
N SER A 133 21.81 5.20 -7.35
CA SER A 133 22.99 4.78 -8.13
C SER A 133 24.03 5.88 -8.33
N GLU A 134 23.70 7.15 -8.09
CA GLU A 134 24.68 8.24 -8.21
C GLU A 134 25.42 8.56 -6.91
N HIS A 135 25.09 7.96 -5.75
CA HIS A 135 25.80 8.34 -4.53
C HIS A 135 26.37 7.30 -3.58
N ILE A 136 25.92 6.04 -3.51
CA ILE A 136 26.62 5.09 -2.62
C ILE A 136 26.68 3.67 -3.22
N ARG A 137 27.69 3.47 -4.08
CA ARG A 137 28.43 2.20 -4.08
C ARG A 137 29.03 2.03 -2.68
N CYS A 138 28.40 1.24 -1.81
CA CYS A 138 29.07 0.25 -0.95
C CYS A 138 28.06 -0.44 -0.02
N SER A 139 27.95 -1.77 -0.14
CA SER A 139 27.53 -2.72 0.91
C SER A 139 26.05 -2.68 1.33
N LYS A 140 25.17 -3.65 1.05
CA LYS A 140 25.35 -5.08 0.81
C LYS A 140 24.19 -5.66 0.00
N GLU A 141 24.60 -6.53 -0.91
CA GLU A 141 23.85 -7.58 -1.57
C GLU A 141 22.97 -8.46 -0.65
N ARG A 142 21.86 -8.90 -1.25
CA ARG A 142 21.24 -10.24 -1.14
C ARG A 142 20.57 -10.63 0.18
N VAL A 143 19.31 -10.22 0.35
CA VAL A 143 18.27 -11.12 0.91
C VAL A 143 16.92 -10.68 0.32
N PHE A 144 16.40 -11.34 -0.73
CA PHE A 144 14.96 -11.70 -0.85
C PHE A 144 14.47 -12.28 -2.19
N LEU A 145 15.29 -12.46 -3.24
CA LEU A 145 14.76 -12.93 -4.53
C LEU A 145 15.41 -14.17 -5.17
N ASP A 146 16.21 -14.96 -4.44
CA ASP A 146 16.96 -16.07 -5.06
C ASP A 146 16.70 -17.49 -4.50
N ARG A 147 15.65 -17.68 -3.70
CA ARG A 147 15.13 -19.01 -3.31
C ARG A 147 13.62 -18.81 -3.08
N THR A 148 12.67 -19.29 -3.88
CA THR A 148 12.54 -20.63 -4.44
C THR A 148 11.45 -20.60 -5.52
N PHE A 149 11.77 -20.12 -6.72
CA PHE A 149 11.09 -20.58 -7.95
C PHE A 149 11.96 -21.70 -8.54
N ILE A 150 12.02 -22.83 -7.82
CA ILE A 150 12.50 -24.08 -8.40
C ILE A 150 11.27 -24.93 -8.69
N LYS A 151 10.87 -24.88 -9.96
CA LYS A 151 10.25 -25.95 -10.74
C LYS A 151 9.95 -27.24 -9.95
N THR A 152 8.68 -27.52 -9.71
CA THR A 152 7.97 -28.71 -10.25
C THR A 152 6.48 -28.52 -10.08
#